data_AF-A0A517Q1W8-F1
#
_entry.id   AF-A0A517Q1W8-F1
#
_cell.length_a   1.000
_cell.length_b   1.000
_cell.length_c   1.000
_cell.angle_alpha   90.00
_cell.angle_beta   90.00
_cell.angle_gamma   90.00
#
_symmetry.space_group_name_H-M   'P 1'
#
loop_
_entity.id
_entity.type
_entity.pdbx_description
1 polymer ?
#
loop_
_entity_poly.entity_id
_entity_poly.type
_entity_poly.pdbx_seq_one_letter_code
_entity_poly.pdbx_strand_id
1 'polypeptide(L)'
;MTAPSNDTESMEVDPVFLNSRREAWIILGLWVVALLWAVPYCYLNGFQSGMDPEAVEMTMGIPSWVFWGIAFPWFVADLFTIWFCLFYMKEDDLGVAHEGEDLAEEIAEMHAARDEATTGGNES
;
A
#
# COMPACT_ATOMS: atom_id res chain seq x y z
N MET A 1 -38.44 19.96 24.48
CA MET A 1 -38.09 19.87 23.05
C MET A 1 -36.59 19.88 22.95
N THR A 2 -35.97 18.71 23.01
CA THR A 2 -34.55 18.51 22.72
C THR A 2 -34.38 18.59 21.20
N ALA A 3 -33.49 19.46 20.74
CA ALA A 3 -33.14 19.58 19.33
C ALA A 3 -32.54 18.26 18.81
N PRO A 4 -32.75 17.90 17.54
CA PRO A 4 -32.13 16.69 16.97
C PRO A 4 -30.61 16.85 17.03
N SER A 5 -29.91 15.83 17.50
CA SER A 5 -28.46 15.72 17.35
C SER A 5 -28.17 15.82 15.85
N ASN A 6 -27.42 16.85 15.49
CA ASN A 6 -26.97 17.04 14.13
C ASN A 6 -25.84 16.02 13.91
N ASP A 7 -26.21 14.79 13.54
CA ASP A 7 -25.32 13.68 13.15
C ASP A 7 -24.63 13.98 11.81
N THR A 8 -24.12 15.21 11.66
CA THR A 8 -23.06 15.50 10.71
C THR A 8 -21.77 15.09 11.40
N GLU A 9 -21.63 13.80 11.64
CA GLU A 9 -20.32 13.17 11.72
C GLU A 9 -19.69 13.48 10.36
N SER A 10 -18.98 14.61 10.30
CA SER A 10 -18.12 14.91 9.18
C SER A 10 -17.31 13.65 8.95
N MET A 11 -17.43 13.05 7.77
CA MET A 11 -16.54 11.99 7.30
C MET A 11 -15.12 12.56 7.36
N GLU A 12 -14.53 12.55 8.55
CA GLU A 12 -13.21 13.04 8.85
C GLU A 12 -12.32 11.95 8.30
N VAL A 13 -11.86 12.18 7.07
CA VAL A 13 -11.09 11.19 6.31
C VAL A 13 -9.88 10.81 7.15
N ASP A 14 -9.83 9.53 7.53
CA ASP A 14 -8.77 8.96 8.36
C ASP A 14 -7.39 9.42 7.84
N PRO A 15 -6.53 10.02 8.67
CA PRO A 15 -5.20 10.47 8.28
C PRO A 15 -4.37 9.35 7.63
N VAL A 16 -4.60 8.08 8.00
CA VAL A 16 -3.94 6.91 7.39
C VAL A 16 -4.28 6.80 5.90
N PHE A 17 -5.53 7.06 5.52
CA PHE A 17 -5.96 7.04 4.12
C PHE A 17 -5.31 8.16 3.30
N LEU A 18 -5.14 9.35 3.89
CA LEU A 18 -4.51 10.48 3.22
C LEU A 18 -3.02 10.25 2.97
N ASN A 19 -2.31 9.66 3.94
CA ASN A 19 -0.91 9.27 3.79
C ASN A 19 -0.75 8.15 2.77
N SER A 20 -1.54 7.07 2.90
CA SER A 20 -1.54 5.94 1.96
C SER A 20 -1.80 6.38 0.52
N ARG A 21 -2.75 7.31 0.31
CA ARG A 21 -3.05 7.84 -1.03
C ARG A 21 -1.87 8.64 -1.61
N ARG A 22 -1.17 9.42 -0.79
CA ARG A 22 0.01 10.18 -1.26
C ARG A 22 1.13 9.22 -1.67
N GLU A 23 1.35 8.17 -0.91
CA GLU A 23 2.38 7.16 -1.18
C GLU A 23 2.06 6.34 -2.43
N ALA A 24 0.79 5.95 -2.61
CA ALA A 24 0.34 5.26 -3.82
C ALA A 24 0.60 6.09 -5.09
N TRP A 25 0.42 7.41 -5.04
CA TRP A 25 0.74 8.29 -6.18
C TRP A 25 2.23 8.33 -6.52
N ILE A 26 3.11 8.17 -5.53
CA ILE A 26 4.57 8.14 -5.75
C ILE A 26 4.95 6.84 -6.47
N ILE A 27 4.44 5.70 -6.00
CA ILE A 27 4.66 4.39 -6.63
C ILE A 27 4.09 4.40 -8.06
N LEU A 28 2.88 4.92 -8.25
CA LEU A 28 2.28 5.02 -9.58
C LEU A 28 3.13 5.91 -10.52
N GLY A 29 3.64 7.04 -10.01
CA GLY A 29 4.54 7.92 -10.76
C GLY A 29 5.82 7.21 -11.20
N LEU A 30 6.44 6.42 -10.33
CA LEU A 30 7.61 5.60 -10.65
C LEU A 30 7.32 4.64 -11.80
N TRP A 31 6.20 3.92 -11.76
CA TRP A 31 5.80 3.00 -12.83
C TRP A 31 5.53 3.73 -14.14
N VAL A 32 4.92 4.92 -14.11
CA VAL A 32 4.73 5.74 -15.31
C VAL A 32 6.07 6.15 -15.91
N VAL A 33 7.04 6.58 -15.10
CA VAL A 33 8.39 6.91 -15.57
C VAL A 33 9.08 5.69 -16.16
N ALA A 34 8.97 4.52 -15.52
CA ALA A 34 9.51 3.27 -16.05
C ALA A 34 8.90 2.89 -17.40
N LEU A 35 7.58 3.08 -17.58
CA LEU A 35 6.90 2.85 -18.86
C LEU A 35 7.34 3.87 -19.93
N LEU A 36 7.45 5.15 -19.56
CA LEU A 36 7.92 6.21 -20.44
C LEU A 36 9.40 6.04 -20.82
N TRP A 37 10.18 5.28 -20.05
CA TRP A 37 11.52 4.85 -20.45
C TRP A 37 11.46 3.64 -21.37
N ALA A 38 10.78 2.58 -20.92
CA ALA A 38 10.79 1.29 -21.61
C ALA A 38 10.18 1.37 -23.00
N VAL A 39 9.04 2.05 -23.16
CA VAL A 39 8.31 2.09 -24.43
C VAL A 39 9.11 2.80 -25.52
N PRO A 40 9.60 4.05 -25.34
CA PRO A 40 10.41 4.71 -26.35
C PRO A 40 11.75 4.03 -26.58
N TYR A 41 12.41 3.54 -25.51
CA TYR A 41 13.71 2.89 -25.65
C TYR A 41 13.60 1.61 -26.49
N CYS A 42 12.62 0.76 -26.20
CA CYS A 42 12.35 -0.45 -26.98
C CYS A 42 11.86 -0.12 -28.40
N TYR A 43 11.08 0.94 -28.58
CA TYR A 43 10.64 1.37 -29.91
C TYR A 43 11.82 1.78 -30.79
N LEU A 44 12.71 2.63 -30.26
CA LEU A 44 13.84 3.18 -30.99
C LEU A 44 14.96 2.16 -31.23
N ASN A 45 15.19 1.23 -30.31
CA ASN A 45 16.31 0.29 -30.37
C ASN A 45 15.91 -1.14 -30.75
N GLY A 46 14.62 -1.50 -30.71
CA GLY A 46 14.12 -2.84 -31.01
C GLY A 46 13.48 -2.99 -32.39
N PHE A 47 12.97 -1.90 -32.98
CA PHE A 47 12.21 -1.95 -34.25
C PHE A 47 12.86 -1.15 -35.39
N GLN A 48 14.19 -0.97 -35.35
CA GLN A 48 14.89 -0.26 -36.42
C GLN A 48 14.76 -1.01 -37.74
N SER A 49 14.24 -0.33 -38.76
CA SER A 49 14.00 -0.92 -40.09
C SER A 49 15.35 -1.23 -40.74
N GLY A 50 15.69 -2.52 -40.86
CA GLY A 50 16.97 -2.99 -41.42
C GLY A 50 17.91 -3.63 -40.41
N MET A 51 17.46 -3.89 -39.18
CA MET A 51 18.25 -4.63 -38.20
C MET A 51 18.38 -6.11 -38.62
N ASP A 52 19.61 -6.55 -38.85
CA ASP A 52 19.91 -7.96 -39.12
C ASP A 52 19.74 -8.76 -37.82
N PRO A 53 18.87 -9.79 -37.77
CA PRO A 53 18.65 -10.59 -36.57
C PRO A 53 19.93 -11.21 -35.97
N GLU A 54 20.96 -11.46 -36.81
CA GLU A 54 22.26 -11.98 -36.35
C GLU A 54 23.18 -10.91 -35.74
N ALA A 55 22.93 -9.62 -36.03
CA ALA A 55 23.72 -8.50 -35.50
C ALA A 55 23.18 -7.92 -34.19
N VAL A 56 22.06 -8.46 -33.69
CA VAL A 56 21.48 -8.03 -32.41
C VAL A 56 22.42 -8.45 -31.29
N GLU A 57 23.07 -7.46 -30.68
CA GLU A 57 23.94 -7.71 -29.53
C GLU A 57 23.15 -8.39 -28.41
N MET A 58 23.65 -9.53 -27.94
CA MET A 58 23.04 -10.29 -26.87
C MET A 58 23.81 -10.05 -25.58
N THR A 59 23.17 -9.37 -24.63
CA THR A 59 23.68 -9.25 -23.27
C THR A 59 23.06 -10.36 -22.43
N MET A 60 23.88 -11.26 -21.86
CA MET A 60 23.39 -12.35 -20.98
C MET A 60 22.36 -13.30 -21.65
N GLY A 61 22.42 -13.47 -22.97
CA GLY A 61 21.51 -14.35 -23.72
C GLY A 61 20.14 -13.74 -24.08
N ILE A 62 19.93 -12.46 -23.74
CA ILE A 62 18.77 -11.66 -24.18
C ILE A 62 19.26 -10.45 -25.00
N PRO A 63 18.44 -9.91 -25.92
CA PRO A 63 18.84 -8.74 -26.69
C PRO A 63 19.20 -7.57 -25.78
N SER A 64 20.32 -6.89 -26.04
CA SER A 64 20.81 -5.76 -25.23
C SER A 64 19.74 -4.67 -25.08
N TRP A 65 18.94 -4.43 -26.11
CA TRP A 65 17.85 -3.45 -26.06
C TRP A 65 16.75 -3.84 -25.06
N VAL A 66 16.48 -5.13 -24.85
CA VAL A 66 15.55 -5.62 -23.81
C VAL A 66 16.16 -5.38 -22.44
N PHE A 67 17.45 -5.69 -22.27
CA PHE A 67 18.13 -5.51 -21.00
C PHE A 67 18.12 -4.03 -20.55
N TRP A 68 18.53 -3.11 -21.43
CA TRP A 68 18.55 -1.68 -21.13
C TRP A 68 17.17 -1.02 -21.15
N GLY A 69 16.23 -1.56 -21.92
CA GLY A 69 14.85 -1.06 -22.01
C GLY A 69 13.94 -1.53 -20.89
N ILE A 70 14.16 -2.73 -20.36
CA ILE A 70 13.26 -3.38 -19.39
C ILE A 70 13.98 -3.69 -18.08
N ALA A 71 15.10 -4.41 -18.11
CA ALA A 71 15.76 -4.84 -16.88
C ALA A 71 16.33 -3.66 -16.09
N PHE A 72 16.90 -2.66 -16.78
CA PHE A 72 17.42 -1.45 -16.14
C PHE A 72 16.37 -0.62 -15.39
N PRO A 73 15.26 -0.17 -16.01
CA PRO A 73 14.23 0.58 -15.26
C PRO A 73 13.58 -0.24 -14.16
N TRP A 74 13.48 -1.56 -14.33
CA TRP A 74 12.95 -2.45 -13.28
C TRP A 74 13.87 -2.48 -12.06
N PHE A 75 15.18 -2.65 -12.27
CA PHE A 75 16.17 -2.60 -11.20
C PHE A 75 16.20 -1.23 -10.49
N VAL A 76 16.08 -0.14 -11.24
CA VAL A 76 15.97 1.21 -10.67
C VAL A 76 14.69 1.34 -9.83
N ALA A 77 13.57 0.82 -10.32
CA ALA A 77 12.31 0.82 -9.57
C ALA A 77 12.39 0.01 -8.28
N ASP A 78 13.05 -1.16 -8.31
CA ASP A 78 13.26 -2.00 -7.12
C ASP A 78 14.13 -1.28 -6.08
N LEU A 79 15.25 -0.71 -6.50
CA LEU A 79 16.13 0.07 -5.61
C LEU A 79 15.40 1.28 -5.02
N PHE A 80 14.62 1.99 -5.84
CA PHE A 80 13.82 3.10 -5.38
C PHE A 80 12.76 2.63 -4.38
N THR A 81 12.08 1.52 -4.63
CA THR A 81 11.06 0.96 -3.74
C THR A 81 11.67 0.57 -2.40
N ILE A 82 12.83 -0.11 -2.40
CA ILE A 82 13.55 -0.45 -1.16
C ILE A 82 13.91 0.82 -0.38
N TRP A 83 14.49 1.82 -1.05
CA TRP A 83 14.83 3.09 -0.41
C TRP A 83 13.59 3.81 0.13
N PHE A 84 12.51 3.84 -0.65
CA PHE A 84 11.25 4.46 -0.28
C PHE A 84 10.63 3.79 0.95
N CYS A 85 10.55 2.46 0.97
CA CYS A 85 10.04 1.70 2.12
C CYS A 85 10.89 1.89 3.37
N LEU A 86 12.22 1.97 3.25
CA LEU A 86 13.12 2.06 4.40
C LEU A 86 13.29 3.48 4.97
N PHE A 87 13.23 4.51 4.12
CA PHE A 87 13.59 5.87 4.51
C PHE A 87 12.46 6.90 4.37
N TYR A 88 11.43 6.62 3.58
CA TYR A 88 10.36 7.60 3.29
C TYR A 88 9.00 7.18 3.82
N MET A 89 8.65 5.89 3.75
CA MET A 89 7.42 5.35 4.30
C MET A 89 7.48 5.55 5.82
N LYS A 90 6.66 6.48 6.31
CA LYS A 90 6.58 6.75 7.73
C LYS A 90 5.86 5.54 8.32
N GLU A 91 6.38 4.99 9.42
CA GLU A 91 5.57 4.15 10.28
C GLU A 91 4.45 5.08 10.78
N ASP A 92 3.32 5.08 10.09
CA ASP A 92 2.13 5.74 10.59
C ASP A 92 1.86 5.12 11.96
N ASP A 93 1.75 5.98 12.97
CA ASP A 93 1.35 5.58 14.31
C ASP A 93 -0.07 5.03 14.18
N LEU A 94 -0.18 3.72 13.94
CA LEU A 94 -1.38 2.96 14.23
C LEU A 94 -1.52 3.08 15.75
N GLY A 95 -2.12 4.19 16.19
CA GLY A 95 -2.30 4.49 17.60
C GLY A 95 -2.75 3.24 18.33
N VAL A 96 -2.23 3.06 19.56
CA VAL A 96 -2.37 1.88 20.43
C VAL A 96 -3.45 0.93 19.93
N ALA A 97 -3.03 -0.20 19.35
CA ALA A 97 -3.94 -1.24 18.89
C ALA A 97 -5.03 -1.45 19.93
N HIS A 98 -6.26 -1.06 19.58
CA HIS A 98 -7.44 -1.18 20.44
C HIS A 98 -7.86 -2.65 20.61
N GLU A 99 -7.01 -3.62 20.23
CA GLU A 99 -7.18 -5.05 20.45
C GLU A 99 -7.41 -5.39 21.95
N GLY A 100 -7.00 -4.50 22.87
CA GLY A 100 -7.20 -4.68 24.30
C GLY A 100 -8.50 -4.09 24.87
N GLU A 101 -9.12 -3.11 24.20
CA GLU A 101 -10.35 -2.47 24.70
C GLU A 101 -11.58 -3.31 24.35
N ASP A 102 -11.64 -3.91 23.15
CA ASP A 102 -12.71 -4.84 22.76
C ASP A 102 -12.76 -6.07 23.70
N LEU A 103 -11.59 -6.59 24.10
CA LEU A 103 -11.49 -7.72 25.03
C LEU A 103 -11.84 -7.32 26.47
N ALA A 104 -11.46 -6.10 26.89
CA ALA A 104 -11.78 -5.60 28.23
C ALA A 104 -13.29 -5.34 28.37
N GLU A 105 -13.94 -4.82 27.32
CA GLU A 105 -15.38 -4.64 27.25
C GLU A 105 -16.11 -6.00 27.25
N GLU A 106 -15.68 -6.96 26.44
CA GLU A 106 -16.25 -8.33 26.43
C GLU A 106 -16.11 -9.03 27.79
N ILE A 107 -14.94 -8.91 28.46
CA ILE A 107 -14.73 -9.47 29.79
C ILE A 107 -15.62 -8.79 30.84
N ALA A 108 -15.81 -7.46 30.73
CA ALA A 108 -16.67 -6.70 31.64
C ALA A 108 -18.14 -7.08 31.48
N GLU A 109 -18.63 -7.22 30.25
CA GLU A 109 -19.99 -7.68 29.96
C GLU A 109 -20.23 -9.12 30.47
N MET A 110 -19.27 -10.02 30.25
CA MET A 110 -19.37 -11.41 30.71
C MET A 110 -19.39 -11.51 32.24
N HIS A 111 -18.62 -10.66 32.93
CA HIS A 111 -18.65 -10.56 34.39
C HIS A 111 -19.96 -9.99 34.92
N ALA A 112 -20.48 -8.92 34.29
CA ALA A 112 -21.77 -8.34 34.67
C ALA A 112 -22.92 -9.37 34.52
N ALA A 113 -22.95 -10.10 33.40
CA ALA A 113 -23.94 -11.15 33.17
C ALA A 113 -23.83 -12.32 34.17
N ARG A 114 -22.60 -12.67 34.60
CA ARG A 114 -22.38 -13.72 35.62
C ARG A 114 -22.87 -13.29 37.00
N ASP A 115 -22.64 -12.04 37.37
CA ASP A 115 -23.02 -11.50 38.67
C ASP A 115 -24.56 -11.34 38.77
N GLU A 116 -25.23 -10.98 37.67
CA GLU A 116 -26.71 -11.00 37.58
C GLU A 116 -27.28 -12.42 37.70
N ALA A 117 -26.70 -13.41 37.01
CA ALA A 117 -27.14 -14.81 37.09
C ALA A 117 -26.95 -15.41 38.50
N THR A 118 -25.92 -14.97 39.23
CA THR A 118 -25.64 -15.43 40.60
C THR A 118 -26.56 -14.75 41.62
N THR A 119 -26.94 -13.48 41.39
CA THR A 119 -27.81 -12.73 42.30
C THR A 119 -29.28 -13.12 42.14
N GLY A 120 -29.75 -13.35 40.91
CA GLY A 120 -31.13 -13.78 40.63
C GLY A 120 -31.44 -15.22 41.05
N GLY A 121 -30.44 -16.06 41.28
CA GLY A 121 -30.60 -17.45 41.75
C GLY A 121 -30.83 -17.59 43.26
N ASN A 122 -30.69 -16.52 44.04
CA ASN A 122 -30.81 -16.55 45.50
C ASN A 122 -32.12 -15.93 46.03
N GLU A 123 -33.03 -15.55 45.13
CA GLU A 123 -34.35 -14.97 45.46
C GLU A 123 -35.55 -15.89 45.11
N SER A 124 -35.35 -17.21 44.98
CA SER A 124 -36.43 -18.20 44.85
C SER A 124 -36.65 -19.02 46.12
#